data_AF-A0A2V8WSH5-F1
#
_entry.id   AF-A0A2V8WSH5-F1
#
_cell.length_a   1.000
_cell.length_b   1.000
_cell.length_c   1.000
_cell.angle_alpha   90.00
_cell.angle_beta   90.00
_cell.angle_gamma   90.00
#
_symmetry.space_group_name_H-M   'P 1'
#
loop_
_entity.id
_entity.type
_entity.pdbx_description
1 polymer ?
#
loop_
_entity_poly.entity_id
_entity_poly.type
_entity_poly.pdbx_seq_one_letter_code
_entity_poly.pdbx_strand_id
1 'polypeptide(L)' 'MAVVNPLPKEKAAPEVQETYEGMTKRFGKVPNIFGTMAHRPNVLKNFLSFYGAVMNEGTVEPRYKELAYLKTSLLNGCEY' A
#
# COMPACT_ATOMS: atom_id res chain seq x y z
N MET A 1 -10.59 -13.21 4.17
CA MET A 1 -9.21 -13.73 4.37
C MET A 1 -8.47 -13.67 3.04
N ALA A 2 -7.19 -13.30 3.04
CA ALA A 2 -6.42 -13.20 1.80
C ALA A 2 -6.11 -14.59 1.22
N VAL A 3 -6.32 -14.78 -0.09
CA VAL A 3 -5.95 -16.02 -0.79
C VAL A 3 -4.43 -16.14 -0.92
N VAL A 4 -3.75 -15.00 -1.07
CA VAL A 4 -2.29 -14.91 -1.11
C VAL A 4 -1.81 -14.29 0.19
N ASN A 5 -0.88 -14.98 0.87
CA ASN A 5 -0.32 -14.48 2.11
C ASN A 5 0.64 -13.30 1.84
N PRO A 6 0.56 -12.21 2.63
CA PRO A 6 1.53 -11.14 2.58
C PRO A 6 2.95 -11.66 2.80
N LEU A 7 3.89 -11.19 1.99
CA LEU A 7 5.28 -11.59 2.06
C LEU A 7 5.93 -10.95 3.29
N PRO A 8 6.44 -11.75 4.25
CA PRO A 8 7.12 -11.22 5.43
C PRO A 8 8.49 -10.64 5.03
N LYS A 9 9.03 -9.73 5.85
CA LYS A 9 10.26 -8.97 5.52
C LYS A 9 11.44 -9.89 5.21
N GLU A 10 11.54 -11.01 5.91
CA GLU A 10 12.64 -11.97 5.80
C GLU A 10 12.64 -12.72 4.46
N LYS A 11 11.47 -12.82 3.81
CA LYS A 11 11.31 -13.47 2.50
C LYS A 11 11.25 -12.47 1.35
N ALA A 12 11.29 -11.18 1.64
CA ALA A 12 11.25 -10.12 0.63
C ALA A 12 12.59 -9.98 -0.09
N ALA A 13 12.52 -9.71 -1.40
CA ALA A 13 13.68 -9.37 -2.19
C ALA A 13 14.42 -8.17 -1.56
N PRO A 14 15.76 -8.11 -1.62
CA PRO A 14 16.55 -7.04 -1.00
C PRO A 14 16.07 -5.63 -1.37
N GLU A 15 15.65 -5.46 -2.63
CA GLU A 15 15.13 -4.19 -3.19
C GLU A 15 13.87 -3.67 -2.47
N VAL A 16 13.10 -4.53 -1.82
CA VAL A 16 11.86 -4.19 -1.12
C VAL A 16 12.09 -3.95 0.39
N GLN A 17 13.23 -4.37 0.93
CA GLN A 17 13.49 -4.31 2.37
C GLN A 17 13.52 -2.87 2.90
N GLU A 18 14.16 -1.95 2.17
CA GLU A 18 14.19 -0.53 2.53
C GLU A 18 12.77 0.07 2.56
N THR A 19 11.94 -0.31 1.58
CA THR A 19 10.54 0.13 1.51
C THR A 19 9.75 -0.37 2.73
N TYR A 20 9.94 -1.63 3.13
CA TYR A 20 9.30 -2.22 4.30
C TYR A 20 9.74 -1.54 5.61
N GLU A 21 11.00 -1.15 5.72
CA GLU A 21 11.49 -0.40 6.88
C GLU A 21 10.86 0.99 6.96
N GLY A 22 10.77 1.70 5.84
CA GLY A 22 10.08 2.98 5.77
C GLY A 22 8.61 2.87 6.16
N MET A 23 7.90 1.84 5.66
CA MET A 23 6.52 1.56 6.04
C MET A 23 6.37 1.21 7.52
N THR A 24 7.25 0.36 8.05
CA THR A 24 7.20 -0.03 9.47
C THR A 24 7.43 1.16 10.38
N LYS A 25 8.35 2.08 10.02
CA LYS A 25 8.56 3.32 10.77
C LYS A 25 7.33 4.25 10.72
N ARG A 26 6.65 4.33 9.58
CA ARG A 26 5.49 5.25 9.38
C ARG A 26 4.19 4.70 9.95
N PHE A 27 3.93 3.40 9.81
CA PHE A 27 2.64 2.77 10.11
C PHE A 27 2.71 1.75 11.27
N GLY A 28 3.89 1.51 11.84
CA GLY A 28 4.13 0.48 12.87
C GLY A 28 4.17 -0.96 12.35
N LYS A 29 3.67 -1.20 11.14
CA LYS A 29 3.70 -2.49 10.43
C LYS A 29 3.67 -2.26 8.92
N VAL A 30 3.94 -3.31 8.14
CA VAL A 30 3.69 -3.32 6.70
C VAL A 30 2.22 -3.68 6.45
N PRO A 31 1.40 -2.82 5.83
CA PRO A 31 0.04 -3.16 5.42
C PRO A 31 -0.01 -4.40 4.52
N ASN A 32 -1.02 -5.26 4.71
CA ASN A 32 -1.07 -6.57 4.02
C ASN A 32 -1.12 -6.43 2.49
N ILE A 33 -1.70 -5.36 1.94
CA ILE A 33 -1.75 -5.11 0.49
C ILE A 33 -0.35 -4.92 -0.10
N PHE A 34 0.52 -4.13 0.54
CA PHE A 34 1.90 -3.96 0.11
C PHE A 34 2.70 -5.24 0.30
N GLY A 35 2.45 -5.95 1.40
CA GLY A 35 3.03 -7.27 1.63
C GLY A 35 2.67 -8.28 0.53
N THR A 36 1.45 -8.22 0.02
CA THR A 36 0.97 -9.09 -1.07
C THR A 36 1.56 -8.65 -2.42
N MET A 37 1.69 -7.34 -2.66
CA MET A 37 2.33 -6.83 -3.89
C MET A 37 3.84 -7.12 -3.93
N ALA A 38 4.50 -7.27 -2.79
CA ALA A 38 5.93 -7.56 -2.72
C ALA A 38 6.35 -8.89 -3.34
N HIS A 39 5.41 -9.81 -3.60
CA HIS A 39 5.65 -10.97 -4.47
C HIS A 39 6.12 -10.57 -5.88
N ARG A 40 5.83 -9.34 -6.32
CA ARG A 40 6.35 -8.72 -7.54
C ARG A 40 6.95 -7.33 -7.21
N PRO A 41 8.24 -7.24 -6.86
CA PRO A 41 8.90 -6.01 -6.43
C PRO A 41 8.67 -4.80 -7.36
N ASN A 42 8.77 -5.01 -8.68
CA ASN A 42 8.53 -3.95 -9.67
C ASN A 42 7.11 -3.38 -9.62
N VAL A 43 6.10 -4.22 -9.31
CA VAL A 43 4.71 -3.77 -9.16
C VAL A 43 4.58 -2.90 -7.91
N LEU A 44 5.11 -3.38 -6.78
CA LEU A 44 5.08 -2.62 -5.52
C LEU A 44 5.76 -1.26 -5.67
N LYS A 45 6.96 -1.21 -6.26
CA LYS A 45 7.72 0.02 -6.48
C LYS A 45 6.89 1.06 -7.26
N ASN A 46 6.35 0.66 -8.41
CA ASN A 46 5.56 1.57 -9.25
C ASN A 46 4.24 1.97 -8.59
N PHE A 47 3.58 1.04 -7.88
CA PHE A 47 2.34 1.33 -7.17
C PHE A 47 2.53 2.37 -6.07
N LEU A 48 3.63 2.31 -5.31
CA LEU A 48 3.88 3.26 -4.24
C LEU A 48 4.13 4.68 -4.75
N SER A 49 4.87 4.83 -5.84
CA SER A 49 5.04 6.13 -6.49
C SER A 49 3.70 6.69 -6.97
N PHE A 50 2.88 5.87 -7.62
CA PHE A 50 1.54 6.26 -8.04
C PHE A 50 0.63 6.64 -6.86
N TYR A 51 0.55 5.78 -5.84
CA TYR A 51 -0.27 6.00 -4.65
C TYR A 51 0.15 7.27 -3.91
N GLY A 52 1.47 7.50 -3.79
CA GLY A 52 2.04 8.70 -3.19
C GLY A 52 1.63 9.97 -3.93
N ALA A 53 1.74 9.98 -5.26
CA ALA A 53 1.33 11.11 -6.09
C ALA A 53 -0.17 11.39 -5.97
N VAL A 54 -1.01 10.34 -6.04
CA VAL A 54 -2.46 10.48 -5.92
C VAL A 54 -2.87 11.01 -4.55
N MET A 55 -2.33 10.45 -3.47
CA MET A 55 -2.80 10.76 -2.12
C MET A 55 -2.18 12.05 -1.56
N ASN A 56 -0.91 12.35 -1.85
CA ASN A 56 -0.20 13.45 -1.18
C ASN A 56 -0.09 14.74 -2.01
N GLU A 57 -0.27 14.69 -3.34
CA GLU A 57 -0.03 15.85 -4.22
C GLU A 57 -1.32 16.43 -4.83
N GLY A 58 -1.26 17.62 -5.43
CA GLY A 58 -2.41 18.24 -6.10
C GLY A 58 -3.26 19.15 -5.20
N THR A 59 -4.44 19.52 -5.69
CA THR A 59 -5.26 20.62 -5.12
C THR A 59 -6.32 20.15 -4.12
N VAL A 60 -6.67 18.87 -4.12
CA VAL A 60 -7.67 18.31 -3.19
C VAL A 60 -6.99 17.97 -1.87
N GLU A 61 -7.55 18.46 -0.76
CA GLU A 61 -7.00 18.15 0.57
C GLU A 61 -6.99 16.63 0.85
N PRO A 62 -5.98 16.11 1.58
CA PRO A 62 -5.85 14.67 1.86
C PRO A 62 -7.11 14.04 2.46
N ARG A 63 -7.83 14.76 3.35
CA ARG A 63 -9.06 14.26 3.99
C ARG A 63 -10.16 13.89 2.99
N TYR A 64 -10.27 14.64 1.90
CA TYR A 64 -11.31 14.42 0.89
C TYR A 64 -10.94 13.28 -0.05
N LYS A 65 -9.64 13.07 -0.28
CA LYS A 65 -9.17 11.89 -1.02
C LYS A 65 -9.43 10.61 -0.25
N GLU A 66 -9.16 10.60 1.06
CA GLU A 66 -9.52 9.47 1.92
C GLU A 66 -11.03 9.22 1.95
N LEU A 67 -11.86 10.28 1.99
CA LEU A 67 -13.32 10.14 1.91
C LEU A 67 -13.75 9.50 0.58
N ALA A 68 -13.20 9.97 -0.55
CA ALA A 68 -13.49 9.41 -1.86
C ALA A 68 -13.04 7.95 -1.96
N TYR A 69 -11.88 7.64 -1.41
CA TYR A 69 -11.33 6.29 -1.36
C TYR A 69 -12.24 5.34 -0.56
N LEU A 70 -12.61 5.74 0.66
CA LEU A 70 -13.53 4.98 1.52
C LEU A 70 -14.90 4.77 0.86
N LYS A 71 -15.48 5.84 0.29
CA LYS A 71 -16.78 5.76 -0.38
C LYS A 71 -16.75 4.80 -1.57
N THR A 72 -15.67 4.83 -2.35
CA THR A 72 -15.49 3.94 -3.49
C THR A 72 -15.35 2.49 -3.04
N SER A 73 -14.59 2.22 -1.98
CA SER A 73 -14.47 0.87 -1.40
C SER A 73 -15.82 0.32 -0.93
N LEU A 74 -16.63 1.15 -0.26
CA LEU A 74 -17.98 0.76 0.16
C LEU A 74 -18.90 0.44 -1.03
N LEU A 75 -18.87 1.26 -2.09
CA LEU A 75 -19.66 1.01 -3.29
C LEU A 75 -19.25 -0.28 -4.01
N ASN A 76 -17.97 -0.64 -3.95
CA ASN A 76 -17.43 -1.86 -4.53
C ASN A 76 -17.57 -3.10 -3.61
N GLY A 77 -18.10 -2.95 -2.39
CA GLY A 77 -18.13 -4.05 -1.41
C GLY A 77 -16.74 -4.55 -1.00
N CYS A 78 -15.74 -3.68 -1.02
CA CYS A 78 -14.37 -4.01 -0.64
C CYS A 78 -14.20 -3.85 0.88
N GLU A 79 -14.24 -4.96 1.62
CA GLU A 79 -14.16 -4.99 3.08
C GLU A 79 -12.74 -5.15 3.65
N TYR A 80 -11.73 -5.14 2.78
CA TYR A 80 -10.32 -5.21 3.20
C TYR A 80 -9.92 -3.96 3.99
#